data_AF-A0A9N9DE05-F1
#
_entry.id   AF-A0A9N9DE05-F1
#
_cell.length_a   1.000
_cell.length_b   1.000
_cell.length_c   1.000
_cell.angle_alpha   90.00
_cell.angle_beta   90.00
_cell.angle_gamma   90.00
#
_symmetry.space_group_name_H-M   'P 1'
#
loop_
_entity.id
_entity.type
_entity.pdbx_description
1 polymer ?
#
loop_
_entity_poly.entity_id
_entity_poly.type
_entity_poly.pdbx_seq_one_letter_code
_entity_poly.pdbx_strand_id
1 'polypeptide(L)'
;MEKKRRKFDEESTTSAETDTSDDESEGVEVDDESSSDDSEIYRLGQKRSRPKKTTAEDFAGVMNRILSSRTKAADQNAPILSRSKGIERHIDQEKNEQRARKAAAMEKKKLASKDRVKTQFTTFEHEKRLSRIATKGVVQLFNAIKIAQKTAEEAVEAAGGDSKLTVRQAKDVASMSKKTFLDILKTGANKD
;
A
#
# COMPACT_ATOMS: atom_id res chain seq x y z
N MET A 1 -32.56 -41.61 39.79
CA MET A 1 -31.30 -41.95 39.09
C MET A 1 -30.92 -40.73 38.25
N GLU A 2 -30.53 -39.60 38.81
CA GLU A 2 -29.36 -39.31 39.65
C GLU A 2 -27.99 -39.47 38.95
N LYS A 3 -27.27 -38.33 38.92
CA LYS A 3 -25.84 -38.09 38.67
C LYS A 3 -25.40 -38.22 37.19
N LYS A 4 -24.60 -37.29 36.63
CA LYS A 4 -23.53 -36.52 37.26
C LYS A 4 -23.17 -35.28 36.40
N ARG A 5 -23.21 -34.11 37.03
CA ARG A 5 -22.51 -32.89 36.60
C ARG A 5 -20.99 -33.17 36.65
N ARG A 6 -20.22 -32.71 35.66
CA ARG A 6 -18.78 -32.49 35.82
C ARG A 6 -18.50 -31.01 35.64
N LYS A 7 -18.25 -30.37 36.78
CA LYS A 7 -17.54 -29.11 36.92
C LYS A 7 -16.15 -29.51 37.42
N PHE A 8 -15.09 -29.05 36.75
CA PHE A 8 -13.76 -28.96 37.33
C PHE A 8 -13.15 -27.66 36.81
N ASP A 9 -12.95 -26.74 37.75
CA ASP A 9 -12.26 -25.47 37.64
C ASP A 9 -10.73 -25.71 37.65
N GLU A 10 -9.99 -24.63 37.36
CA GLU A 10 -8.64 -24.31 37.87
C GLU A 10 -7.39 -24.61 36.99
N GLU A 11 -6.97 -23.55 36.30
CA GLU A 11 -5.65 -22.90 36.39
C GLU A 11 -4.38 -23.71 36.01
N SER A 12 -3.82 -23.39 34.84
CA SER A 12 -2.37 -23.37 34.62
C SER A 12 -2.05 -22.42 33.47
N THR A 13 -1.77 -21.17 33.83
CA THR A 13 -1.18 -20.15 32.98
C THR A 13 0.31 -20.46 32.80
N THR A 14 0.66 -21.22 31.77
CA THR A 14 2.06 -21.38 31.39
C THR A 14 2.52 -20.14 30.64
N SER A 15 3.10 -19.21 31.38
CA SER A 15 4.00 -18.17 30.91
C SER A 15 5.23 -18.81 30.26
N ALA A 16 5.20 -18.94 28.94
CA ALA A 16 6.37 -19.24 28.13
C ALA A 16 6.95 -17.92 27.62
N GLU A 17 7.90 -17.39 28.37
CA GLU A 17 8.90 -16.41 27.91
C GLU A 17 9.70 -17.09 26.79
N THR A 18 9.37 -16.80 25.53
CA THR A 18 10.27 -17.05 24.40
C THR A 18 11.04 -15.77 24.11
N ASP A 19 12.18 -15.63 24.78
CA ASP A 19 13.29 -14.80 24.34
C ASP A 19 13.88 -15.47 23.09
N THR A 20 13.39 -15.06 21.92
CA THR A 20 14.03 -15.40 20.65
C THR A 20 14.85 -14.17 20.24
N SER A 21 16.14 -14.24 20.57
CA SER A 21 17.17 -13.39 20.00
C SER A 21 17.26 -13.69 18.51
N ASP A 22 16.59 -12.88 17.71
CA ASP A 22 16.64 -12.96 16.25
C ASP A 22 17.81 -12.10 15.76
N ASP A 23 18.94 -12.77 15.55
CA ASP A 23 20.14 -12.26 14.86
C ASP A 23 19.87 -12.32 13.35
N GLU A 24 19.12 -11.34 12.84
CA GLU A 24 18.93 -11.18 11.40
C GLU A 24 20.05 -10.29 10.84
N SER A 25 21.07 -10.97 10.33
CA SER A 25 22.07 -10.46 9.39
C SER A 25 21.43 -9.55 8.33
N GLU A 26 21.75 -8.25 8.35
CA GLU A 26 21.39 -7.30 7.29
C GLU A 26 22.09 -7.65 5.96
N GLY A 27 21.49 -8.58 5.22
CA GLY A 27 21.66 -8.69 3.78
C GLY A 27 20.86 -7.55 3.13
N VAL A 28 21.58 -6.60 2.52
CA VAL A 28 20.98 -5.52 1.72
C VAL A 28 20.35 -6.15 0.48
N GLU A 29 19.09 -6.58 0.59
CA GLU A 29 18.26 -6.89 -0.57
C GLU A 29 17.81 -5.57 -1.19
N VAL A 30 18.37 -5.26 -2.34
CA VAL A 30 17.95 -4.14 -3.17
C VAL A 30 16.64 -4.56 -3.83
N ASP A 31 15.55 -4.38 -3.10
CA ASP A 31 14.19 -4.60 -3.59
C ASP A 31 13.84 -3.50 -4.61
N ASP A 32 14.14 -3.77 -5.88
CA ASP A 32 13.61 -3.02 -7.02
C ASP A 32 12.16 -3.45 -7.25
N GLU A 33 11.30 -3.20 -6.26
CA GLU A 33 9.84 -3.20 -6.38
C GLU A 33 9.48 -2.05 -7.34
N SER A 34 9.60 -2.33 -8.63
CA SER A 34 8.83 -1.66 -9.66
C SER A 34 7.36 -1.90 -9.33
N SER A 35 6.80 -1.00 -8.52
CA SER A 35 5.35 -0.81 -8.39
C SER A 35 4.82 -0.40 -9.77
N SER A 36 4.59 -1.43 -10.58
CA SER A 36 3.70 -1.39 -11.73
C SER A 36 2.32 -1.26 -11.12
N ASP A 37 1.89 0.00 -10.95
CA ASP A 37 0.51 0.38 -10.68
C ASP A 37 -0.42 -0.54 -11.48
N ASP A 38 -1.02 -1.49 -10.77
CA ASP A 38 -2.03 -2.40 -11.29
C ASP A 38 -3.32 -1.57 -11.39
N SER A 39 -3.33 -0.66 -12.36
CA SER A 39 -4.56 -0.15 -12.89
C SER A 39 -5.23 -1.32 -13.60
N GLU A 40 -6.14 -2.00 -12.90
CA GLU A 40 -7.16 -2.88 -13.47
C GLU A 40 -7.97 -2.10 -14.50
N ILE A 41 -7.43 -1.98 -15.71
CA ILE A 41 -8.13 -1.52 -16.90
C ILE A 41 -7.86 -2.58 -17.95
N TYR A 42 -8.74 -3.58 -17.97
CA TYR A 42 -9.02 -4.49 -19.07
C TYR A 42 -7.83 -4.76 -20.00
N ARG A 43 -7.01 -5.77 -19.66
CA ARG A 43 -6.04 -6.36 -20.60
C ARG A 43 -6.78 -7.08 -21.74
N LEU A 44 -7.38 -6.32 -22.66
CA LEU A 44 -7.80 -6.83 -23.96
C LEU A 44 -6.54 -7.08 -24.81
N GLY A 45 -6.00 -8.30 -24.67
CA GLY A 45 -5.36 -9.02 -25.76
C GLY A 45 -4.32 -8.29 -26.61
N GLN A 46 -3.33 -7.62 -26.01
CA GLN A 46 -2.12 -7.30 -26.77
C GLN A 46 -1.29 -8.57 -26.92
N LYS A 47 -1.52 -9.29 -28.03
CA LYS A 47 -0.65 -10.37 -28.50
C LYS A 47 0.76 -9.79 -28.66
N ARG A 48 1.69 -10.14 -27.76
CA ARG A 48 3.13 -9.91 -28.00
C ARG A 48 3.47 -10.66 -29.30
N SER A 49 3.66 -9.90 -30.38
CA SER A 49 4.09 -10.43 -31.67
C SER A 49 5.39 -11.19 -31.44
N ARG A 50 5.37 -12.52 -31.57
CA ARG A 50 6.60 -13.32 -31.51
C ARG A 50 7.51 -12.83 -32.64
N PRO A 51 8.81 -12.59 -32.41
CA PRO A 51 9.70 -12.19 -33.48
C PRO A 51 9.60 -13.24 -34.59
N LYS A 52 9.24 -12.78 -35.80
CA LYS A 52 9.16 -13.65 -36.98
C LYS A 52 10.53 -14.31 -37.14
N LYS A 53 10.55 -15.64 -37.28
CA LYS A 53 11.78 -16.39 -37.53
C LYS A 53 12.34 -15.91 -38.87
N THR A 54 13.53 -15.33 -38.87
CA THR A 54 14.22 -14.91 -40.09
C THR A 54 14.65 -16.15 -40.86
N THR A 55 14.27 -16.24 -42.13
CA THR A 55 14.71 -17.34 -43.00
C THR A 55 16.10 -17.06 -43.56
N ALA A 56 16.78 -18.08 -44.09
CA ALA A 56 18.09 -17.92 -44.71
C ALA A 56 18.03 -17.00 -45.95
N GLU A 57 16.90 -16.98 -46.65
CA GLU A 57 16.64 -16.09 -47.80
C GLU A 57 16.53 -14.63 -47.37
N ASP A 58 15.88 -14.35 -46.23
CA ASP A 58 15.82 -13.00 -45.65
C ASP A 58 17.23 -12.49 -45.29
N PHE A 59 18.07 -13.37 -44.73
CA PHE A 59 19.46 -13.04 -44.40
C PHE A 59 20.30 -12.74 -45.65
N ALA A 60 20.18 -13.58 -46.69
CA ALA A 60 20.87 -13.38 -47.96
C ALA A 60 20.42 -12.08 -48.66
N GLY A 61 19.12 -11.78 -48.63
CA GLY A 61 18.56 -10.53 -49.15
C GLY A 61 19.08 -9.29 -48.42
N VAL A 62 19.19 -9.35 -47.09
CA VAL A 62 19.80 -8.28 -46.28
C VAL A 62 21.29 -8.12 -46.59
N MET A 63 22.04 -9.22 -46.70
CA MET A 63 23.46 -9.17 -47.05
C MET A 63 23.71 -8.56 -48.44
N ASN A 64 22.92 -8.95 -49.44
CA ASN A 64 22.99 -8.34 -50.77
C ASN A 64 22.65 -6.84 -50.75
N ARG A 65 21.68 -6.43 -49.93
CA ARG A 65 21.32 -5.02 -49.77
C ARG A 65 22.42 -4.22 -49.06
N ILE A 66 23.09 -4.80 -48.07
CA ILE A 66 24.23 -4.18 -47.38
C ILE A 66 25.40 -3.99 -48.35
N LEU A 67 25.75 -5.04 -49.11
CA LEU A 67 26.84 -5.00 -50.09
C LEU A 67 26.54 -4.05 -51.26
N SER A 68 25.27 -3.95 -51.67
CA SER A 68 24.84 -3.04 -52.74
C SER A 68 24.66 -1.59 -52.27
N SER A 69 24.70 -1.32 -50.96
CA SER A 69 24.54 0.04 -50.44
C SER A 69 25.86 0.82 -50.53
N ARG A 70 25.87 1.91 -51.31
CA ARG A 70 27.03 2.81 -51.40
C ARG A 70 27.01 3.78 -50.22
N THR A 71 28.07 3.81 -49.44
CA THR A 71 28.20 4.65 -48.23
C THR A 71 29.09 5.88 -48.51
N LYS A 72 28.98 6.91 -47.67
CA LYS A 72 29.86 8.09 -47.75
C LYS A 72 31.26 7.71 -47.28
N ALA A 73 32.30 8.28 -47.89
CA ALA A 73 33.71 7.95 -47.60
C ALA A 73 34.08 8.04 -46.11
N ALA A 74 33.46 8.96 -45.36
CA ALA A 74 33.67 9.12 -43.92
C ALA A 74 33.17 7.93 -43.07
N ASP A 75 32.17 7.19 -43.56
CA ASP A 75 31.52 6.09 -42.84
C ASP A 75 32.01 4.70 -43.31
N GLN A 76 32.96 4.64 -44.26
CA GLN A 76 33.47 3.38 -44.83
C GLN A 76 34.28 2.56 -43.83
N ASN A 77 34.93 3.21 -42.86
CA ASN A 77 35.79 2.56 -41.87
C ASN A 77 35.06 2.28 -40.54
N ALA A 78 33.79 2.68 -40.40
CA ALA A 78 33.01 2.51 -39.18
C ALA A 78 32.23 1.18 -39.20
N PRO A 79 32.10 0.47 -38.06
CA PRO A 79 31.33 -0.77 -38.00
C PRO A 79 29.85 -0.51 -38.33
N ILE A 80 29.21 -1.48 -38.99
CA ILE A 80 27.86 -1.32 -39.57
C ILE A 80 26.81 -0.91 -38.53
N LEU A 81 26.92 -1.39 -37.28
CA LEU A 81 25.98 -1.11 -36.20
C LEU A 81 26.10 0.29 -35.59
N SER A 82 27.25 0.98 -35.71
CA SER A 82 27.41 2.36 -35.20
C SER A 82 26.74 3.40 -36.09
N ARG A 83 26.25 2.99 -37.27
CA ARG A 83 25.61 3.87 -38.26
C ARG A 83 24.16 4.17 -37.91
N SER A 84 23.45 3.19 -37.34
CA SER A 84 22.07 3.36 -36.88
C SER A 84 22.03 3.87 -35.44
N LYS A 85 22.23 5.18 -35.27
CA LYS A 85 22.10 5.85 -33.95
C LYS A 85 20.68 5.87 -33.38
N GLY A 86 19.70 5.28 -34.05
CA GLY A 86 18.30 5.25 -33.60
C GLY A 86 18.14 4.49 -32.28
N ILE A 87 18.80 3.33 -32.15
CA ILE A 87 18.75 2.52 -30.93
C ILE A 87 19.49 3.23 -29.78
N GLU A 88 20.67 3.79 -30.06
CA GLU A 88 21.44 4.58 -29.09
C GLU A 88 20.64 5.79 -28.58
N ARG A 89 20.03 6.57 -29.49
CA ARG A 89 19.17 7.70 -29.14
C ARG A 89 17.95 7.27 -28.31
N HIS A 90 17.34 6.14 -28.63
CA HIS A 90 16.20 5.62 -27.86
C HIS A 90 16.62 5.21 -26.45
N ILE A 91 17.76 4.53 -26.31
CA ILE A 91 18.33 4.15 -25.01
C ILE A 91 18.68 5.40 -24.19
N ASP A 92 19.28 6.41 -24.81
CA ASP A 92 19.63 7.65 -24.12
C ASP A 92 18.39 8.46 -23.75
N GLN A 93 17.37 8.48 -24.62
CA GLN A 93 16.08 9.11 -24.33
C GLN A 93 15.37 8.41 -23.16
N GLU A 94 15.33 7.08 -23.16
CA GLU A 94 14.75 6.28 -22.09
C GLU A 94 15.51 6.48 -20.77
N LYS A 95 16.85 6.48 -20.79
CA LYS A 95 17.67 6.77 -19.60
C LYS A 95 17.40 8.18 -19.05
N ASN A 96 17.27 9.17 -19.93
CA ASN A 96 16.99 10.54 -19.53
C ASN A 96 15.56 10.69 -18.98
N GLU A 97 14.59 10.02 -19.58
CA GLU A 97 13.21 9.97 -19.09
C GLU A 97 13.13 9.30 -17.71
N GLN A 98 13.83 8.17 -17.52
CA GLN A 98 13.92 7.51 -16.22
C GLN A 98 14.56 8.41 -15.16
N ARG A 99 15.64 9.14 -15.51
CA ARG A 99 16.28 10.11 -14.61
C ARG A 99 15.34 11.27 -14.26
N ALA A 100 14.63 11.81 -15.24
CA ALA A 100 13.65 12.88 -15.03
C ALA A 100 12.50 12.41 -14.13
N ARG A 101 11.96 11.20 -14.37
CA ARG A 101 10.93 10.58 -13.54
C ARG A 101 11.41 10.38 -12.11
N LYS A 102 12.64 9.88 -11.90
CA LYS A 102 13.26 9.73 -10.57
C LYS A 102 13.43 11.09 -9.88
N ALA A 103 13.90 12.11 -10.59
CA ALA A 103 14.06 13.45 -10.05
C ALA A 103 12.72 14.05 -9.59
N ALA A 104 11.68 13.95 -10.42
CA ALA A 104 10.33 14.41 -10.08
C ALA A 104 9.73 13.65 -8.88
N ALA A 105 9.94 12.33 -8.81
CA ALA A 105 9.51 11.53 -7.66
C ALA A 105 10.24 11.94 -6.38
N MET A 106 11.55 12.21 -6.45
CA MET A 106 12.32 12.71 -5.32
C MET A 106 11.86 14.10 -4.88
N GLU A 107 11.54 14.99 -5.81
CA GLU A 107 11.00 16.32 -5.50
C GLU A 107 9.64 16.22 -4.80
N LYS A 108 8.72 15.41 -5.33
CA LYS A 108 7.42 15.14 -4.70
C LYS A 108 7.60 14.56 -3.29
N LYS A 109 8.54 13.63 -3.11
CA LYS A 109 8.87 13.05 -1.80
C LYS A 109 9.45 14.09 -0.85
N LYS A 110 10.34 14.97 -1.32
CA LYS A 110 10.92 16.08 -0.55
C LYS A 110 9.82 17.03 -0.07
N LEU A 111 8.90 17.41 -0.96
CA LEU A 111 7.77 18.28 -0.63
C LEU A 111 6.85 17.64 0.42
N ALA A 112 6.53 16.35 0.26
CA ALA A 112 5.72 15.61 1.23
C ALA A 112 6.44 15.42 2.59
N SER A 113 7.77 15.38 2.60
CA SER A 113 8.56 15.21 3.83
C SER A 113 8.98 16.52 4.51
N LYS A 114 8.65 17.69 3.92
CA LYS A 114 9.16 19.00 4.38
C LYS A 114 8.87 19.26 5.86
N ASP A 115 7.67 18.89 6.31
CA ASP A 115 7.21 19.14 7.67
C ASP A 115 7.32 17.89 8.57
N ARG A 116 7.83 16.78 8.03
CA ARG A 116 7.94 15.51 8.76
C ARG A 116 9.34 15.32 9.33
N VAL A 117 9.45 15.34 10.66
CA VAL A 117 10.68 14.93 11.36
C VAL A 117 10.86 13.42 11.20
N LYS A 118 12.00 12.99 10.65
CA LYS A 118 12.34 11.56 10.59
C LYS A 118 12.81 11.08 11.96
N THR A 119 12.28 9.95 12.38
CA THR A 119 12.65 9.28 13.63
C THR A 119 14.10 8.79 13.53
N GLN A 120 14.86 8.93 14.62
CA GLN A 120 16.21 8.39 14.72
C GLN A 120 16.15 7.04 15.46
N PHE A 121 17.12 6.15 15.24
CA PHE A 121 17.13 4.82 15.87
C PHE A 121 17.05 4.90 17.41
N THR A 122 17.70 5.89 18.02
CA THR A 122 17.71 6.12 19.46
C THR A 122 16.36 6.60 20.04
N THR A 123 15.53 7.28 19.23
CA THR A 123 14.22 7.80 19.66
C THR A 123 13.06 6.92 19.21
N PHE A 124 13.33 5.87 18.43
CA PHE A 124 12.34 5.04 17.78
C PHE A 124 11.37 4.39 18.76
N GLU A 125 11.86 3.87 19.88
CA GLU A 125 11.02 3.21 20.89
C GLU A 125 10.04 4.19 21.56
N HIS A 126 10.52 5.38 21.92
CA HIS A 126 9.70 6.41 22.53
C HIS A 126 8.60 6.87 21.57
N GLU A 127 8.96 7.11 20.30
CA GLU A 127 8.00 7.50 19.27
C GLU A 127 7.00 6.39 18.95
N LYS A 128 7.44 5.13 18.90
CA LYS A 128 6.55 3.97 18.74
C LYS A 128 5.56 3.88 19.89
N ARG A 129 5.97 4.19 21.13
CA ARG A 129 5.08 4.26 22.29
C ARG A 129 4.06 5.39 22.14
N LEU A 130 4.47 6.58 21.71
CA LEU A 130 3.54 7.71 21.46
C LEU A 130 2.55 7.38 20.34
N SER A 131 3.01 6.78 19.25
CA SER A 131 2.15 6.32 18.14
C SER A 131 1.10 5.32 18.62
N ARG A 132 1.51 4.33 19.43
CA ARG A 132 0.57 3.37 20.05
C ARG A 132 -0.45 4.04 20.96
N ILE A 133 -0.07 5.06 21.72
CA ILE A 133 -1.01 5.82 22.58
C ILE A 133 -2.01 6.59 21.71
N ALA A 134 -1.53 7.25 20.65
CA ALA A 134 -2.39 7.99 19.73
C ALA A 134 -3.37 7.07 19.00
N THR A 135 -2.91 5.92 18.48
CA THR A 135 -3.79 4.96 17.81
C THR A 135 -4.81 4.35 18.77
N LYS A 136 -4.41 4.01 20.01
CA LYS A 136 -5.35 3.59 21.07
C LYS A 136 -6.43 4.63 21.31
N GLY A 137 -6.07 5.92 21.38
CA GLY A 137 -7.05 7.01 21.52
C GLY A 137 -8.03 7.11 20.35
N VAL A 138 -7.53 7.03 19.10
CA VAL A 138 -8.39 7.05 17.90
C VAL A 138 -9.34 5.84 17.88
N VAL A 139 -8.84 4.65 18.20
CA VAL A 139 -9.65 3.43 18.28
C VAL A 139 -10.71 3.53 19.38
N GLN A 140 -10.36 4.08 20.55
CA GLN A 140 -11.32 4.30 21.64
C GLN A 140 -12.46 5.24 21.24
N LEU A 141 -12.14 6.33 20.52
CA LEU A 141 -13.16 7.24 19.98
C LEU A 141 -14.05 6.53 18.95
N PHE A 142 -13.47 5.77 18.04
CA PHE A 142 -14.23 5.04 17.01
C PHE A 142 -15.17 4.00 17.62
N ASN A 143 -14.68 3.25 18.61
CA ASN A 143 -15.48 2.27 19.34
C ASN A 143 -16.60 2.93 20.14
N ALA A 144 -16.33 4.07 20.79
CA ALA A 144 -17.36 4.82 21.52
C ALA A 144 -18.44 5.39 20.58
N ILE A 145 -18.05 5.92 19.41
CA ILE A 145 -19.00 6.38 18.38
C ILE A 145 -19.86 5.21 17.90
N LYS A 146 -19.24 4.06 17.61
CA LYS A 146 -19.94 2.86 17.15
C LYS A 146 -20.98 2.37 18.18
N ILE A 147 -20.65 2.37 19.47
CA ILE A 147 -21.59 2.00 20.52
C ILE A 147 -22.72 3.04 20.63
N ALA A 148 -22.40 4.33 20.59
CA ALA A 148 -23.40 5.40 20.66
C ALA A 148 -24.36 5.41 19.46
N GLN A 149 -23.88 5.06 18.26
CA GLN A 149 -24.72 4.92 17.07
C GLN A 149 -25.62 3.69 17.16
N LYS A 150 -25.06 2.53 17.53
CA LYS A 150 -25.87 1.30 17.72
C LYS A 150 -26.97 1.47 18.75
N THR A 151 -26.66 2.08 19.89
CA THR A 151 -27.68 2.35 20.93
C THR A 151 -28.75 3.34 20.46
N ALA A 152 -28.39 4.29 19.59
CA ALA A 152 -29.36 5.19 18.96
C ALA A 152 -30.24 4.45 17.95
N GLU A 153 -29.66 3.59 17.12
CA GLU A 153 -30.38 2.73 16.17
C GLU A 153 -31.35 1.78 16.89
N GLU A 154 -30.91 1.11 17.96
CA GLU A 154 -31.77 0.26 18.80
C GLU A 154 -32.93 1.06 19.43
N ALA A 155 -32.69 2.30 19.87
CA ALA A 155 -33.73 3.17 20.39
C ALA A 155 -34.74 3.61 19.31
N VAL A 156 -34.27 3.83 18.08
CA VAL A 156 -35.10 4.14 16.90
C VAL A 156 -35.93 2.93 16.48
N GLU A 157 -35.34 1.74 16.44
CA GLU A 157 -36.03 0.49 16.14
C GLU A 157 -37.12 0.20 17.18
N ALA A 158 -36.83 0.37 18.47
CA ALA A 158 -37.80 0.25 19.55
C ALA A 158 -38.95 1.27 19.44
N ALA A 159 -38.71 2.45 18.87
CA ALA A 159 -39.72 3.46 18.58
C ALA A 159 -40.54 3.20 17.31
N GLY A 160 -40.27 2.10 16.59
CA GLY A 160 -40.99 1.70 15.39
C GLY A 160 -40.39 2.23 14.08
N GLY A 161 -39.10 2.57 14.09
CA GLY A 161 -38.32 2.99 12.91
C GLY A 161 -38.34 4.49 12.63
N ASP A 162 -37.43 4.94 11.76
CA ASP A 162 -37.21 6.35 11.44
C ASP A 162 -38.46 7.08 10.90
N SER A 163 -39.35 6.35 10.21
CA SER A 163 -40.54 6.90 9.60
C SER A 163 -41.63 7.32 10.60
N LYS A 164 -41.58 6.82 11.84
CA LYS A 164 -42.51 7.17 12.92
C LYS A 164 -41.99 8.25 13.85
N LEU A 165 -40.73 8.66 13.73
CA LEU A 165 -40.13 9.66 14.60
C LEU A 165 -40.52 11.08 14.15
N THR A 166 -41.09 11.84 15.07
CA THR A 166 -41.30 13.28 14.85
C THR A 166 -39.96 14.01 14.84
N VAL A 167 -39.92 15.19 14.20
CA VAL A 167 -38.71 16.05 14.14
C VAL A 167 -38.14 16.36 15.53
N ARG A 168 -38.98 16.42 16.56
CA ARG A 168 -38.54 16.62 17.96
C ARG A 168 -37.86 15.38 18.51
N GLN A 169 -38.46 14.20 18.34
CA GLN A 169 -37.89 12.93 18.79
C GLN A 169 -36.56 12.62 18.10
N ALA A 170 -36.40 12.94 16.82
CA ALA A 170 -35.13 12.80 16.11
C ALA A 170 -34.01 13.66 16.73
N LYS A 171 -34.33 14.90 17.12
CA LYS A 171 -33.37 15.78 17.83
C LYS A 171 -33.04 15.26 19.23
N ASP A 172 -34.03 14.69 19.91
CA ASP A 172 -33.83 14.10 21.24
C ASP A 172 -32.93 12.88 21.17
N VAL A 173 -33.16 11.95 20.22
CA VAL A 173 -32.29 10.79 19.96
C VAL A 173 -30.87 11.24 19.62
N ALA A 174 -30.71 12.27 18.79
CA ALA A 174 -29.38 12.83 18.49
C ALA A 174 -28.72 13.50 19.71
N SER A 175 -29.49 14.04 20.65
CA SER A 175 -28.96 14.58 21.90
C SER A 175 -28.57 13.46 22.88
N MET A 176 -29.34 12.37 22.90
CA MET A 176 -29.09 11.20 23.73
C MET A 176 -27.86 10.45 23.24
N SER A 177 -27.71 10.23 21.93
CA SER A 177 -26.52 9.58 21.35
C SER A 177 -25.23 10.36 21.67
N LYS A 178 -25.27 11.69 21.64
CA LYS A 178 -24.13 12.54 22.04
C LYS A 178 -23.81 12.42 23.53
N LYS A 179 -24.82 12.37 24.40
CA LYS A 179 -24.64 12.20 25.84
C LYS A 179 -24.08 10.80 26.16
N THR A 180 -24.65 9.76 25.55
CA THR A 180 -24.18 8.38 25.68
C THR A 180 -22.74 8.23 25.21
N PHE A 181 -22.38 8.84 24.08
CA PHE A 181 -20.99 8.89 23.62
C PHE A 181 -20.03 9.49 24.66
N LEU A 182 -20.38 10.66 25.22
CA LEU A 182 -19.55 11.31 26.23
C LEU A 182 -19.50 10.52 27.54
N ASP A 183 -20.58 9.84 27.89
CA ASP A 183 -20.64 9.00 29.10
C ASP A 183 -19.73 7.78 28.96
N ILE A 184 -19.75 7.11 27.79
CA ILE A 184 -18.84 6.01 27.44
C ILE A 184 -17.36 6.46 27.47
N LEU A 185 -17.07 7.69 27.07
CA LEU A 185 -15.71 8.24 27.16
C LEU A 185 -15.27 8.56 28.59
N LYS A 186 -16.16 9.13 29.41
CA LYS A 186 -15.86 9.51 30.80
C LYS A 186 -15.74 8.31 31.73
N THR A 187 -16.55 7.29 31.50
CA THR A 187 -16.53 6.04 32.26
C THR A 187 -15.35 5.14 31.89
N GLY A 188 -14.60 5.49 30.83
CA GLY A 188 -13.46 4.73 30.37
C GLY A 188 -13.91 3.42 29.78
N ALA A 189 -14.47 3.47 28.57
CA ALA A 189 -14.93 2.30 27.82
C ALA A 189 -13.90 1.16 27.82
N ASN A 190 -14.16 0.18 28.69
CA ASN A 190 -13.56 -1.14 28.78
C ASN A 190 -12.07 -1.16 29.15
N LYS A 191 -11.85 -1.20 30.47
CA LYS A 191 -10.64 -1.67 31.11
C LYS A 191 -10.64 -3.21 31.03
N ASP A 192 -10.16 -3.74 29.91
CA ASP A 192 -9.65 -5.11 29.76
C ASP A 192 -8.23 -5.03 29.16
#